data_AF-Q4WUV5-F1
#
_entry.id   AF-Q4WUV5-F1
#
_cell.length_a   1.000
_cell.length_b   1.000
_cell.length_c   1.000
_cell.angle_alpha   90.00
_cell.angle_beta   90.00
_cell.angle_gamma   90.00
#
_symmetry.space_group_name_H-M   'P 1'
#
loop_
_entity.id
_entity.type
_entity.pdbx_description
1 polymer ?
#
loop_
_entity_poly.entity_id
_entity_poly.type
_entity_poly.pdbx_seq_one_letter_code
_entity_poly.pdbx_strand_id
1 'polypeptide(L)'
;MWCESCRRQPSSEISYKYVNVDVLIRSTRMLVVLCTKTSIARKMTAKLVLPLLSVFALYAIFYFAEINGLNHLAQGAITAKTLPGTNEPLRTIYTGIEPVDNVLAALTTFFWPATDGSNPTLTLHSIAFSGTFGAAWTLVTLESWRHGNAWTVAAFPTMFGLLAQVLTFAFATPLYCAFQLRNSVTARKPNAENIRIPRAVLNAIPLVFILGFMVPTLLMILPVSEHVTVDMKQIFIASWHPWPAYVAIALTIINFVFGPDVSNDGSVEGERANLRSLRFVYAFAFANAALTHLISWIMSLATVLTPVIFEKRLLAVLHPFKVFQIALPWSKPVLQVSDIGEGVHVFLRWDYLIGSAGVLFWALSLYNAAHRVVYGKVRWLDLLKKAVLLVTLVGPVGAAVELMWERDELIIHETGGIKRVASREKKSS
;
A
#
# COMPACT_ATOMS: atom_id res chain seq x y z
N MET A 1 -32.74 29.30 -38.98
CA MET A 1 -33.66 29.90 -37.99
C MET A 1 -34.41 28.75 -37.34
N TRP A 2 -34.10 28.32 -36.11
CA TRP A 2 -34.48 28.97 -34.83
C TRP A 2 -36.01 29.18 -34.76
N CYS A 3 -36.77 28.84 -33.73
CA CYS A 3 -36.51 28.37 -32.36
C CYS A 3 -37.86 28.01 -31.69
N GLU A 4 -37.81 27.21 -30.62
CA GLU A 4 -38.64 27.25 -29.39
C GLU A 4 -40.19 27.12 -29.48
N SER A 5 -40.92 26.45 -28.59
CA SER A 5 -40.75 26.25 -27.13
C SER A 5 -41.68 25.11 -26.68
N CYS A 6 -41.19 23.99 -26.15
CA CYS A 6 -40.95 23.71 -24.72
C CYS A 6 -42.13 23.99 -23.77
N ARG A 7 -42.83 22.93 -23.33
CA ARG A 7 -43.29 22.82 -21.93
C ARG A 7 -43.63 21.38 -21.49
N ARG A 8 -43.00 21.01 -20.36
CA ARG A 8 -43.34 19.99 -19.33
C ARG A 8 -42.85 18.55 -19.54
N GLN A 9 -41.64 18.29 -19.05
CA GLN A 9 -41.30 17.04 -18.34
C GLN A 9 -41.31 17.32 -16.82
N PRO A 10 -41.78 16.39 -15.98
CA PRO A 10 -41.75 16.55 -14.53
C PRO A 10 -40.36 16.20 -13.96
N SER A 11 -39.85 17.10 -13.13
CA SER A 11 -38.64 16.96 -12.34
C SER A 11 -38.75 15.84 -11.31
N SER A 12 -37.80 14.91 -11.31
CA SER A 12 -37.59 13.93 -10.25
C SER A 12 -36.90 14.60 -9.05
N GLU A 13 -37.65 14.81 -7.98
CA GLU A 13 -37.09 15.12 -6.65
C GLU A 13 -36.34 13.90 -6.11
N ILE A 14 -35.01 13.95 -6.12
CA ILE A 14 -34.17 12.99 -5.41
C ILE A 14 -34.08 13.46 -3.95
N SER A 15 -34.88 12.84 -3.10
CA SER A 15 -34.86 13.03 -1.65
C SER A 15 -33.56 12.47 -1.07
N TYR A 16 -32.63 13.35 -0.65
CA TYR A 16 -31.46 12.99 0.13
C TYR A 16 -31.87 12.60 1.55
N LYS A 17 -32.22 11.32 1.76
CA LYS A 17 -32.46 10.75 3.09
C LYS A 17 -31.19 10.07 3.63
N TYR A 18 -30.72 10.63 4.74
CA TYR A 18 -29.90 10.07 5.82
C TYR A 18 -28.54 9.44 5.47
N VAL A 19 -27.50 10.21 5.83
CA VAL A 19 -26.10 9.81 6.01
C VAL A 19 -26.01 8.61 6.96
N ASN A 20 -25.68 7.44 6.43
CA ASN A 20 -25.49 6.24 7.24
C ASN A 20 -24.00 6.04 7.57
N VAL A 21 -23.55 6.73 8.63
CA VAL A 21 -22.20 6.66 9.22
C VAL A 21 -21.86 5.24 9.74
N ASP A 22 -22.85 4.34 9.80
CA ASP A 22 -22.71 3.00 10.36
C ASP A 22 -21.78 2.07 9.59
N VAL A 23 -21.56 2.27 8.28
CA VAL A 23 -20.73 1.34 7.48
C VAL A 23 -19.24 1.52 7.77
N LEU A 24 -18.78 2.77 7.90
CA LEU A 24 -17.40 3.07 8.29
C LEU A 24 -17.16 2.61 9.75
N ILE A 25 -18.13 2.87 10.63
CA ILE A 25 -18.09 2.40 12.02
C ILE A 25 -18.11 0.87 12.12
N ARG A 26 -18.82 0.14 11.23
CA ARG A 26 -18.86 -1.33 11.23
C ARG A 26 -17.55 -1.97 10.80
N SER A 27 -16.89 -1.43 9.77
CA SER A 27 -15.57 -1.89 9.35
C SER A 27 -14.52 -1.64 10.43
N THR A 28 -14.57 -0.48 11.11
CA THR A 28 -13.69 -0.19 12.25
C THR A 28 -14.05 -1.04 13.48
N ARG A 29 -15.33 -1.29 13.76
CA ARG A 29 -15.78 -2.13 14.89
C ARG A 29 -15.36 -3.59 14.73
N MET A 30 -15.38 -4.15 13.52
CA MET A 30 -14.94 -5.53 13.28
C MET A 30 -13.44 -5.70 13.56
N LEU A 31 -12.63 -4.69 13.20
CA LEU A 31 -11.20 -4.61 13.56
C LEU A 31 -10.96 -4.41 15.06
N VAL A 32 -11.83 -3.68 15.76
CA VAL A 32 -11.70 -3.37 17.20
C VAL A 32 -12.15 -4.52 18.10
N VAL A 33 -13.20 -5.27 17.72
CA VAL A 33 -13.77 -6.35 18.55
C VAL A 33 -12.83 -7.55 18.67
N LEU A 34 -12.04 -7.86 17.65
CA LEU A 34 -11.04 -8.95 17.68
C LEU A 34 -9.90 -8.74 18.70
N CYS A 35 -9.80 -7.54 19.25
CA CYS A 35 -8.61 -7.09 19.95
C CYS A 35 -8.75 -7.21 21.50
N THR A 36 -9.96 -7.37 22.05
CA THR A 36 -10.25 -7.04 23.47
C THR A 36 -10.13 -8.14 24.54
N LYS A 37 -9.87 -9.44 24.28
CA LYS A 37 -9.86 -10.46 25.37
C LYS A 37 -8.55 -11.26 25.56
N THR A 38 -7.96 -11.11 26.76
CA THR A 38 -6.92 -11.92 27.45
C THR A 38 -5.48 -11.96 26.94
N SER A 39 -4.53 -11.98 27.88
CA SER A 39 -3.07 -11.77 27.70
C SER A 39 -2.36 -12.86 26.89
N ILE A 40 -2.89 -14.09 26.90
CA ILE A 40 -2.34 -15.25 26.17
C ILE A 40 -2.85 -15.28 24.71
N ALA A 41 -4.11 -14.86 24.47
CA ALA A 41 -4.67 -14.71 23.12
C ALA A 41 -3.96 -13.61 22.29
N ARG A 42 -3.37 -12.59 22.94
CA ARG A 42 -2.77 -11.41 22.30
C ARG A 42 -1.47 -11.64 21.51
N LYS A 43 -0.69 -12.69 21.80
CA LYS A 43 0.50 -13.05 21.01
C LYS A 43 0.16 -14.01 19.86
N MET A 44 -0.95 -14.75 19.99
CA MET A 44 -1.47 -15.65 18.97
C MET A 44 -2.28 -14.91 17.89
N THR A 45 -2.93 -13.78 18.20
CA THR A 45 -3.83 -13.11 17.26
C THR A 45 -3.15 -12.66 15.97
N ALA A 46 -2.08 -11.86 15.99
CA ALA A 46 -1.48 -11.38 14.73
C ALA A 46 -0.85 -12.51 13.89
N LYS A 47 -0.22 -13.49 14.54
CA LYS A 47 0.39 -14.64 13.86
C LYS A 47 -0.62 -15.57 13.19
N LEU A 48 -1.89 -15.52 13.60
CA LEU A 48 -3.01 -16.24 12.99
C LEU A 48 -3.80 -15.36 12.02
N VAL A 49 -4.05 -14.10 12.37
CA VAL A 49 -4.82 -13.14 11.56
C VAL A 49 -4.12 -12.86 10.23
N LEU A 50 -2.80 -12.66 10.21
CA LEU A 50 -2.09 -12.31 8.97
C LEU A 50 -2.15 -13.43 7.90
N PRO A 51 -1.89 -14.72 8.21
CA PRO A 51 -2.15 -15.80 7.26
C PRO A 51 -3.62 -15.90 6.84
N LEU A 52 -4.56 -15.69 7.77
CA LEU A 52 -5.99 -15.71 7.44
C LEU A 52 -6.38 -14.57 6.50
N LEU A 53 -5.81 -13.37 6.64
CA LEU A 53 -6.00 -12.26 5.70
C LEU A 53 -5.46 -12.61 4.31
N SER A 54 -4.28 -13.22 4.24
CA SER A 54 -3.69 -13.69 2.98
C SER A 54 -4.59 -14.73 2.29
N VAL A 55 -5.06 -15.74 3.02
CA VAL A 55 -6.01 -16.74 2.47
C VAL A 55 -7.35 -16.09 2.10
N PHE A 56 -7.85 -15.16 2.92
CA PHE A 56 -9.10 -14.45 2.66
C PHE A 56 -9.03 -13.60 1.38
N ALA A 57 -7.85 -13.08 1.01
CA ALA A 57 -7.66 -12.42 -0.27
C ALA A 57 -8.02 -13.32 -1.45
N LEU A 58 -7.76 -14.63 -1.38
CA LEU A 58 -8.17 -15.59 -2.43
C LEU A 58 -9.69 -15.61 -2.64
N TYR A 59 -10.45 -15.50 -1.56
CA TYR A 59 -11.91 -15.44 -1.61
C TYR A 59 -12.43 -14.05 -2.01
N ALA A 60 -11.95 -13.00 -1.36
CA ALA A 60 -12.46 -11.65 -1.54
C ALA A 60 -12.07 -11.00 -2.88
N ILE A 61 -10.99 -11.49 -3.50
CA ILE A 61 -10.44 -10.95 -4.74
C ILE A 61 -10.64 -11.93 -5.89
N PHE A 62 -9.99 -13.10 -5.86
CA PHE A 62 -9.98 -14.01 -7.01
C PHE A 62 -11.30 -14.72 -7.23
N TYR A 63 -11.89 -15.31 -6.17
CA TYR A 63 -13.22 -15.89 -6.29
C TYR A 63 -14.27 -14.83 -6.61
N PHE A 64 -14.15 -13.62 -6.04
CA PHE A 64 -15.09 -12.55 -6.37
C PHE A 64 -14.99 -12.10 -7.83
N ALA A 65 -13.78 -11.97 -8.37
CA ALA A 65 -13.53 -11.66 -9.78
C ALA A 65 -14.11 -12.71 -10.74
N GLU A 66 -14.22 -13.96 -10.29
CA GLU A 66 -14.88 -15.03 -11.05
C GLU A 66 -16.39 -14.83 -11.07
N ILE A 67 -17.02 -14.69 -9.90
CA ILE A 67 -18.49 -14.64 -9.79
C ILE A 67 -19.10 -13.29 -10.18
N ASN A 68 -18.29 -12.23 -10.28
CA ASN A 68 -18.76 -10.90 -10.68
C ASN A 68 -18.59 -10.61 -12.18
N GLY A 69 -17.95 -11.52 -12.93
CA GLY A 69 -17.76 -11.42 -14.38
C GLY A 69 -16.43 -10.80 -14.83
N LEU A 70 -15.59 -10.26 -13.94
CA LEU A 70 -14.32 -9.63 -14.29
C LEU A 70 -13.39 -10.59 -15.06
N ASN A 71 -13.21 -11.80 -14.56
CA ASN A 71 -12.28 -12.76 -15.18
C ASN A 71 -12.74 -13.11 -16.61
N HIS A 72 -14.04 -13.31 -16.82
CA HIS A 72 -14.61 -13.58 -18.13
C HIS A 72 -14.37 -12.42 -19.11
N LEU A 73 -14.60 -11.19 -18.67
CA LEU A 73 -14.36 -9.99 -19.48
C LEU A 73 -12.87 -9.83 -19.84
N ALA A 74 -11.97 -10.02 -18.87
CA ALA A 74 -10.53 -9.92 -19.09
C ALA A 74 -10.01 -11.01 -20.05
N GLN A 75 -10.45 -12.26 -19.88
CA GLN A 75 -10.12 -13.35 -20.80
C GLN A 75 -10.63 -13.06 -22.21
N GLY A 76 -11.86 -12.54 -22.35
CA GLY A 76 -12.40 -12.13 -23.64
C GLY A 76 -11.51 -11.10 -24.37
N ALA A 77 -11.05 -10.07 -23.66
CA ALA A 77 -10.14 -9.06 -24.21
C ALA A 77 -8.78 -9.65 -24.62
N ILE A 78 -8.20 -10.51 -23.80
CA ILE A 78 -6.91 -11.17 -24.09
C ILE A 78 -7.04 -12.10 -25.31
N THR A 79 -8.10 -12.90 -25.39
CA THR A 79 -8.38 -13.78 -26.53
C THR A 79 -8.63 -12.99 -27.81
N ALA A 80 -9.37 -11.88 -27.72
CA ALA A 80 -9.58 -10.97 -28.85
C ALA A 80 -8.32 -10.19 -29.24
N LYS A 81 -7.29 -10.18 -28.38
CA LYS A 81 -6.06 -9.36 -28.50
C LYS A 81 -6.39 -7.88 -28.68
N THR A 82 -7.36 -7.38 -27.92
CA THR A 82 -7.77 -5.98 -27.92
C THR A 82 -7.64 -5.37 -26.53
N LEU A 83 -7.28 -4.09 -26.49
CA LEU A 83 -7.23 -3.34 -25.25
C LEU A 83 -8.65 -3.07 -24.71
N PRO A 84 -8.86 -3.19 -23.38
CA PRO A 84 -10.17 -2.94 -22.76
C PRO A 84 -10.79 -1.61 -23.16
N GLY A 85 -12.07 -1.63 -23.55
CA GLY A 85 -12.82 -0.42 -23.90
C GLY A 85 -12.38 0.27 -25.19
N THR A 86 -11.53 -0.37 -26.00
CA THR A 86 -11.01 0.18 -27.26
C THR A 86 -11.00 -0.88 -28.37
N ASN A 87 -10.67 -0.44 -29.59
CA ASN A 87 -10.38 -1.34 -30.72
C ASN A 87 -8.87 -1.47 -31.00
N GLU A 88 -8.03 -0.97 -30.09
CA GLU A 88 -6.58 -0.98 -30.26
C GLU A 88 -6.00 -2.36 -29.95
N PRO A 89 -4.91 -2.78 -30.64
CA PRO A 89 -4.31 -4.08 -30.42
C PRO A 89 -3.64 -4.17 -29.04
N LEU A 90 -3.90 -5.30 -28.36
CA LEU A 90 -3.18 -5.69 -27.14
C LEU A 90 -1.79 -6.20 -27.54
N ARG A 91 -0.75 -5.65 -26.92
CA ARG A 91 0.62 -6.14 -27.06
C ARG A 91 0.74 -7.50 -26.38
N THR A 92 1.18 -8.50 -27.13
CA THR A 92 1.36 -9.87 -26.63
C THR A 92 2.80 -10.35 -26.61
N ILE A 93 3.75 -9.51 -27.06
CA ILE A 93 5.17 -9.83 -27.07
C ILE A 93 5.94 -8.67 -26.45
N TYR A 94 6.58 -8.92 -25.32
CA TYR A 94 7.37 -7.93 -24.57
C TYR A 94 8.84 -8.33 -24.53
N THR A 95 9.09 -9.59 -24.18
CA THR A 95 10.43 -10.15 -23.95
C THR A 95 10.78 -11.27 -24.93
N GLY A 96 9.78 -11.87 -25.59
CA GLY A 96 9.93 -13.07 -26.41
C GLY A 96 9.85 -14.38 -25.61
N ILE A 97 9.67 -14.30 -24.29
CA ILE A 97 9.48 -15.47 -23.41
C ILE A 97 7.97 -15.62 -23.17
N GLU A 98 7.35 -16.60 -23.82
CA GLU A 98 5.89 -16.76 -23.85
C GLU A 98 5.22 -16.72 -22.45
N PRO A 99 5.68 -17.46 -21.42
CA PRO A 99 5.06 -17.36 -20.09
C PRO A 99 5.13 -15.96 -19.47
N VAL A 100 6.22 -15.23 -19.70
CA VAL A 100 6.40 -13.86 -19.18
C VAL A 100 5.50 -12.90 -19.94
N ASP A 101 5.46 -13.03 -21.26
CA ASP A 101 4.66 -12.16 -22.12
C ASP A 101 3.16 -12.35 -21.90
N ASN A 102 2.71 -13.58 -21.63
CA ASN A 102 1.33 -13.87 -21.24
C ASN A 102 0.93 -13.19 -19.93
N VAL A 103 1.82 -13.23 -18.92
CA VAL A 103 1.59 -12.54 -17.64
C VAL A 103 1.55 -11.02 -17.84
N LEU A 104 2.49 -10.46 -18.60
CA LEU A 104 2.53 -9.02 -18.87
C LEU A 104 1.33 -8.54 -19.69
N ALA A 105 0.86 -9.32 -20.66
CA ALA A 105 -0.36 -9.02 -21.40
C ALA A 105 -1.58 -9.01 -20.47
N ALA A 106 -1.74 -10.03 -19.62
CA ALA A 106 -2.84 -10.11 -18.67
C ALA A 106 -2.83 -8.94 -17.66
N LEU A 107 -1.66 -8.60 -17.12
CA LEU A 107 -1.50 -7.46 -16.23
C LEU A 107 -1.75 -6.13 -16.94
N THR A 108 -1.34 -5.99 -18.21
CA THR A 108 -1.64 -4.81 -19.03
C THR A 108 -3.14 -4.67 -19.26
N THR A 109 -3.84 -5.74 -19.60
CA THR A 109 -5.31 -5.76 -19.71
C THR A 109 -5.97 -5.33 -18.40
N PHE A 110 -5.46 -5.79 -17.25
CA PHE A 110 -5.99 -5.42 -15.94
C PHE A 110 -5.76 -3.94 -15.59
N PHE A 111 -4.55 -3.42 -15.79
CA PHE A 111 -4.19 -2.07 -15.35
C PHE A 111 -4.49 -0.97 -16.37
N TRP A 112 -4.78 -1.30 -17.63
CA TRP A 112 -5.11 -0.31 -18.66
C TRP A 112 -6.25 0.65 -18.25
N PRO A 113 -7.44 0.17 -17.79
CA PRO A 113 -8.54 1.07 -17.41
C PRO A 113 -8.24 1.94 -16.19
N ALA A 114 -7.22 1.57 -15.38
CA ALA A 114 -6.83 2.35 -14.22
C ALA A 114 -5.97 3.57 -14.60
N THR A 115 -5.33 3.53 -15.76
CA THR A 115 -4.29 4.49 -16.15
C THR A 115 -4.57 5.22 -17.45
N ASP A 116 -5.52 4.75 -18.27
CA ASP A 116 -5.92 5.41 -19.53
C ASP A 116 -6.75 6.68 -19.33
N GLY A 117 -7.28 6.91 -18.13
CA GLY A 117 -8.10 8.08 -17.77
C GLY A 117 -9.58 7.92 -18.10
N SER A 118 -10.02 6.75 -18.57
CA SER A 118 -11.43 6.47 -18.91
C SER A 118 -12.31 6.34 -17.68
N ASN A 119 -11.75 5.96 -16.53
CA ASN A 119 -12.47 5.71 -15.29
C ASN A 119 -11.95 6.58 -14.12
N PRO A 120 -12.48 7.81 -13.94
CA PRO A 120 -12.02 8.73 -12.90
C PRO A 120 -12.13 8.18 -11.47
N THR A 121 -13.16 7.37 -11.19
CA THR A 121 -13.35 6.72 -9.88
C THR A 121 -12.21 5.75 -9.58
N LEU A 122 -11.91 4.88 -10.54
CA LEU A 122 -10.83 3.91 -10.43
C LEU A 122 -9.48 4.61 -10.34
N THR A 123 -9.23 5.63 -11.16
CA THR A 123 -7.98 6.41 -11.11
C THR A 123 -7.79 7.06 -9.74
N LEU A 124 -8.83 7.70 -9.18
CA LEU A 124 -8.75 8.32 -7.86
C LEU A 124 -8.47 7.29 -6.75
N HIS A 125 -9.13 6.13 -6.78
CA HIS A 125 -8.83 5.03 -5.87
C HIS A 125 -7.40 4.50 -6.05
N SER A 126 -6.93 4.41 -7.29
CA SER A 126 -5.58 3.91 -7.63
C SER A 126 -4.47 4.83 -7.12
N ILE A 127 -4.72 6.14 -7.01
CA ILE A 127 -3.79 7.08 -6.36
C ILE A 127 -3.60 6.71 -4.88
N ALA A 128 -4.69 6.56 -4.12
CA ALA A 128 -4.61 6.12 -2.73
C ALA A 128 -3.92 4.75 -2.59
N PHE A 129 -4.26 3.81 -3.48
CA PHE A 129 -3.66 2.48 -3.51
C PHE A 129 -2.15 2.52 -3.76
N SER A 130 -1.71 3.27 -4.76
CA SER A 130 -0.29 3.35 -5.12
C SER A 130 0.56 3.91 -3.98
N GLY A 131 0.16 5.03 -3.37
CA GLY A 131 0.94 5.58 -2.24
C GLY A 131 0.94 4.65 -1.02
N THR A 132 -0.17 3.96 -0.77
CA THR A 132 -0.27 2.92 0.28
C THR A 132 0.67 1.75 -0.01
N PHE A 133 0.70 1.26 -1.25
CA PHE A 133 1.55 0.15 -1.64
C PHE A 133 3.03 0.53 -1.56
N GLY A 134 3.40 1.68 -2.13
CA GLY A 134 4.77 2.19 -2.09
C GLY A 134 5.29 2.40 -0.67
N ALA A 135 4.50 3.04 0.21
CA ALA A 135 4.88 3.26 1.60
C ALA A 135 4.98 1.95 2.41
N ALA A 136 4.04 1.01 2.19
CA ALA A 136 4.09 -0.31 2.82
C ALA A 136 5.37 -1.05 2.41
N TRP A 137 5.71 -0.99 1.13
CA TRP A 137 6.91 -1.64 0.64
C TRP A 137 8.20 -0.97 1.11
N THR A 138 8.20 0.36 1.31
CA THR A 138 9.33 1.03 1.97
C THR A 138 9.57 0.46 3.38
N LEU A 139 8.51 0.17 4.15
CA LEU A 139 8.64 -0.47 5.47
C LEU A 139 9.15 -1.92 5.36
N VAL A 140 8.65 -2.68 4.39
CA VAL A 140 9.12 -4.05 4.10
C VAL A 140 10.61 -4.05 3.72
N THR A 141 11.04 -3.11 2.89
CA THR A 141 12.44 -2.94 2.50
C THR A 141 13.31 -2.50 3.69
N LEU A 142 12.85 -1.56 4.52
CA LEU A 142 13.57 -1.21 5.75
C LEU A 142 13.77 -2.45 6.62
N GLU A 143 12.70 -3.22 6.83
CA GLU A 143 12.75 -4.41 7.65
C GLU A 143 13.68 -5.48 7.06
N SER A 144 13.71 -5.67 5.73
CA SER A 144 14.60 -6.65 5.10
C SER A 144 16.07 -6.35 5.26
N TRP A 145 16.44 -5.07 5.34
CA TRP A 145 17.82 -4.63 5.50
C TRP A 145 18.30 -4.54 6.95
N ARG A 146 17.44 -4.90 7.92
CA ARG A 146 17.86 -4.95 9.33
C ARG A 146 18.82 -6.09 9.58
N HIS A 147 19.88 -5.83 10.34
CA HIS A 147 20.90 -6.83 10.66
C HIS A 147 20.32 -8.10 11.29
N GLY A 148 19.33 -7.96 12.19
CA GLY A 148 18.65 -9.09 12.83
C GLY A 148 17.74 -9.92 11.90
N ASN A 149 17.55 -9.49 10.65
CA ASN A 149 16.82 -10.23 9.62
C ASN A 149 17.72 -10.84 8.55
N ALA A 150 19.03 -10.57 8.58
CA ALA A 150 19.98 -11.16 7.65
C ALA A 150 19.80 -12.68 7.58
N TRP A 151 19.79 -13.22 6.35
CA TRP A 151 19.62 -14.66 6.07
C TRP A 151 18.28 -15.27 6.50
N THR A 152 17.30 -14.46 6.87
CA THR A 152 15.91 -14.92 7.10
C THR A 152 15.05 -14.67 5.85
N VAL A 153 13.88 -15.30 5.79
CA VAL A 153 12.87 -15.03 4.74
C VAL A 153 12.51 -13.53 4.65
N ALA A 154 12.59 -12.79 5.77
CA ALA A 154 12.29 -11.37 5.79
C ALA A 154 13.32 -10.50 5.03
N ALA A 155 14.54 -11.02 4.78
CA ALA A 155 15.59 -10.35 4.01
C ALA A 155 15.37 -10.37 2.49
N PHE A 156 14.38 -11.10 1.99
CA PHE A 156 14.11 -11.25 0.55
C PHE A 156 12.79 -10.58 0.15
N PRO A 157 12.70 -9.24 0.22
CA PRO A 157 11.46 -8.51 -0.07
C PRO A 157 11.07 -8.66 -1.55
N THR A 158 12.02 -8.86 -2.47
CA THR A 158 11.76 -9.03 -3.91
C THR A 158 10.83 -10.20 -4.19
N MET A 159 10.99 -11.32 -3.51
CA MET A 159 10.16 -12.51 -3.72
C MET A 159 8.69 -12.20 -3.42
N PHE A 160 8.42 -11.56 -2.28
CA PHE A 160 7.07 -11.15 -1.91
C PHE A 160 6.56 -9.99 -2.76
N GLY A 161 7.45 -9.15 -3.30
CA GLY A 161 7.09 -8.02 -4.15
C GLY A 161 6.64 -8.49 -5.52
N LEU A 162 7.37 -9.41 -6.14
CA LEU A 162 6.95 -10.05 -7.38
C LEU A 162 5.70 -10.92 -7.17
N LEU A 163 5.56 -11.55 -6.00
CA LEU A 163 4.32 -12.23 -5.62
C LEU A 163 3.14 -11.26 -5.50
N ALA A 164 3.36 -10.03 -5.00
CA ALA A 164 2.33 -9.00 -4.92
C ALA A 164 1.86 -8.54 -6.31
N GLN A 165 2.75 -8.62 -7.31
CA GLN A 165 2.46 -8.24 -8.69
C GLN A 165 1.63 -9.28 -9.43
N VAL A 166 1.92 -10.57 -9.21
CA VAL A 166 1.24 -11.68 -9.90
C VAL A 166 -0.03 -12.11 -9.16
N LEU A 167 0.00 -12.14 -7.83
CA LEU A 167 -1.18 -12.44 -7.02
C LEU A 167 -1.89 -11.14 -6.65
N THR A 168 -1.51 -10.51 -5.54
CA THR A 168 -2.01 -9.19 -5.12
C THR A 168 -1.21 -8.67 -3.94
N PHE A 169 -1.26 -7.36 -3.70
CA PHE A 169 -0.76 -6.73 -2.48
C PHE A 169 -1.42 -7.32 -1.21
N ALA A 170 -2.72 -7.61 -1.26
CA ALA A 170 -3.54 -8.21 -0.22
C ALA A 170 -3.20 -9.66 0.11
N PHE A 171 -2.71 -10.43 -0.85
CA PHE A 171 -2.20 -11.77 -0.59
C PHE A 171 -0.79 -11.73 -0.03
N ALA A 172 0.13 -11.07 -0.75
CA ALA A 172 1.56 -11.16 -0.51
C ALA A 172 2.00 -10.43 0.77
N THR A 173 1.41 -9.28 1.07
CA THR A 173 1.85 -8.45 2.19
C THR A 173 1.52 -9.06 3.54
N PRO A 174 0.27 -9.50 3.82
CA PRO A 174 -0.01 -10.21 5.08
C PRO A 174 0.81 -11.49 5.21
N LEU A 175 1.10 -12.18 4.10
CA LEU A 175 1.96 -13.36 4.10
C LEU A 175 3.41 -13.02 4.52
N TYR A 176 4.02 -11.98 3.92
CA TYR A 176 5.33 -11.47 4.33
C TYR A 176 5.33 -11.11 5.82
N CYS A 177 4.36 -10.31 6.25
CA CYS A 177 4.23 -9.89 7.64
C CYS A 177 4.11 -11.08 8.59
N ALA A 178 3.38 -12.14 8.22
CA ALA A 178 3.26 -13.36 9.01
C ALA A 178 4.61 -14.09 9.14
N PHE A 179 5.35 -14.25 8.04
CA PHE A 179 6.68 -14.85 8.06
C PHE A 179 7.66 -14.03 8.89
N GLN A 180 7.64 -12.71 8.74
CA GLN A 180 8.49 -11.80 9.50
C GLN A 180 8.20 -11.92 11.00
N LEU A 181 6.94 -11.84 11.45
CA LEU A 181 6.61 -11.95 12.89
C LEU A 181 6.95 -13.32 13.50
N ARG A 182 7.00 -14.38 12.69
CA ARG A 182 7.31 -15.74 13.16
C ARG A 182 8.81 -15.98 13.26
N ASN A 183 9.56 -15.54 12.25
CA ASN A 183 10.95 -15.97 12.05
C ASN A 183 11.98 -14.90 12.39
N SER A 184 11.58 -13.62 12.41
CA SER A 184 12.51 -12.52 12.66
C SER A 184 12.97 -12.42 14.11
N VAL A 185 14.25 -12.05 14.30
CA VAL A 185 14.78 -11.65 15.62
C VAL A 185 14.31 -10.24 16.00
N THR A 186 14.19 -9.32 15.04
CA THR A 186 13.71 -7.94 15.28
C THR A 186 12.28 -7.92 15.83
N ALA A 187 11.45 -8.90 15.46
CA ALA A 187 10.10 -9.06 16.00
C ALA A 187 10.08 -9.63 17.42
N ARG A 188 11.02 -10.51 17.77
CA ARG A 188 11.02 -11.27 19.05
C ARG A 188 11.85 -10.61 20.14
N LYS A 189 12.99 -10.04 19.77
CA LYS A 189 13.99 -9.42 20.65
C LYS A 189 14.52 -8.13 20.00
N PRO A 190 13.66 -7.11 19.82
CA PRO A 190 14.11 -5.83 19.29
C PRO A 190 15.16 -5.20 20.22
N ASN A 191 16.28 -4.80 19.66
CA ASN A 191 17.31 -3.96 20.28
C ASN A 191 18.01 -3.16 19.18
N ALA A 192 18.79 -2.13 19.54
CA ALA A 192 19.43 -1.22 18.61
C ALA A 192 20.28 -1.94 17.53
N GLU A 193 21.06 -2.96 17.91
CA GLU A 193 21.89 -3.73 16.97
C GLU A 193 21.04 -4.55 15.99
N ASN A 194 20.02 -5.25 16.48
CA ASN A 194 19.17 -6.09 15.65
C ASN A 194 18.39 -5.28 14.62
N ILE A 195 18.00 -4.05 14.96
CA ILE A 195 17.22 -3.19 14.06
C ILE A 195 18.08 -2.28 13.18
N ARG A 196 19.41 -2.34 13.32
CA ARG A 196 20.35 -1.50 12.57
C ARG A 196 20.31 -1.84 11.07
N ILE A 197 20.44 -0.79 10.26
CA ILE A 197 20.44 -0.85 8.80
C ILE A 197 21.71 -0.13 8.31
N PRO A 198 22.42 -0.63 7.28
CA PRO A 198 23.55 0.08 6.69
C PRO A 198 23.17 1.49 6.22
N ARG A 199 23.98 2.50 6.56
CA ARG A 199 23.68 3.91 6.24
C ARG A 199 23.59 4.17 4.74
N ALA A 200 24.44 3.53 3.94
CA ALA A 200 24.40 3.62 2.48
C ALA A 200 23.01 3.25 1.93
N VAL A 201 22.40 2.19 2.48
CA VAL A 201 21.05 1.77 2.13
C VAL A 201 20.01 2.80 2.58
N LEU A 202 20.09 3.28 3.84
CA LEU A 202 19.15 4.29 4.35
C LEU A 202 19.14 5.56 3.49
N ASN A 203 20.33 6.05 3.10
CA ASN A 203 20.45 7.23 2.25
C ASN A 203 19.90 7.00 0.84
N ALA A 204 19.96 5.77 0.34
CA ALA A 204 19.56 5.43 -1.02
C ALA A 204 18.06 5.12 -1.16
N ILE A 205 17.40 4.60 -0.12
CA ILE A 205 15.99 4.16 -0.20
C ILE A 205 15.09 5.20 -0.87
N PRO A 206 15.07 6.49 -0.48
CA PRO A 206 14.15 7.46 -1.08
C PRO A 206 14.39 7.63 -2.58
N LEU A 207 15.64 7.77 -3.01
CA LEU A 207 15.99 7.92 -4.42
C LEU A 207 15.67 6.64 -5.22
N VAL A 208 16.00 5.47 -4.67
CA VAL A 208 15.73 4.20 -5.34
C VAL A 208 14.22 3.94 -5.46
N PHE A 209 13.41 4.31 -4.47
CA PHE A 209 11.95 4.23 -4.60
C PHE A 209 11.40 5.27 -5.59
N ILE A 210 11.98 6.46 -5.68
CA ILE A 210 11.61 7.44 -6.70
C ILE A 210 11.84 6.85 -8.09
N LEU A 211 13.05 6.37 -8.38
CA LEU A 211 13.42 5.86 -9.71
C LEU A 211 12.78 4.51 -10.04
N GLY A 212 12.78 3.60 -9.06
CA GLY A 212 12.32 2.23 -9.25
C GLY A 212 10.80 2.09 -9.21
N PHE A 213 10.09 2.92 -8.44
CA PHE A 213 8.65 2.79 -8.24
C PHE A 213 7.86 4.03 -8.68
N MET A 214 8.21 5.24 -8.22
CA MET A 214 7.40 6.43 -8.49
C MET A 214 7.45 6.85 -9.95
N VAL A 215 8.65 6.88 -10.58
CA VAL A 215 8.80 7.23 -11.99
C VAL A 215 8.02 6.26 -12.89
N PRO A 216 8.16 4.92 -12.78
CA PRO A 216 7.32 3.99 -13.52
C PRO A 216 5.82 4.21 -13.27
N THR A 217 5.40 4.48 -12.04
CA THR A 217 4.00 4.76 -11.70
C THR A 217 3.47 5.99 -12.45
N LEU A 218 4.28 7.06 -12.51
CA LEU A 218 3.92 8.29 -13.22
C LEU A 218 3.89 8.09 -14.74
N LEU A 219 4.77 7.25 -15.29
CA LEU A 219 4.76 6.92 -16.71
C LEU A 219 3.47 6.21 -17.13
N MET A 220 2.92 5.33 -16.29
CA MET A 220 1.67 4.64 -16.60
C MET A 220 0.49 5.59 -16.82
N ILE A 221 0.42 6.69 -16.07
CA ILE A 221 -0.72 7.64 -16.12
C ILE A 221 -0.58 8.71 -17.21
N LEU A 222 0.52 8.70 -17.97
CA LEU A 222 0.68 9.64 -19.08
C LEU A 222 -0.43 9.44 -20.12
N PRO A 223 -1.10 10.50 -20.58
CA PRO A 223 -2.16 10.38 -21.58
C PRO A 223 -1.58 9.93 -22.92
N VAL A 224 -2.39 9.18 -23.68
CA VAL A 224 -2.06 8.86 -25.07
C VAL A 224 -1.99 10.16 -25.86
N SER A 225 -0.94 10.31 -26.65
CA SER A 225 -0.61 11.51 -27.42
C SER A 225 0.24 11.15 -28.63
N GLU A 226 0.62 12.15 -29.43
CA GLU A 226 1.55 11.96 -30.55
C GLU A 226 2.90 11.34 -30.10
N HIS A 227 3.39 11.69 -28.90
CA HIS A 227 4.66 11.17 -28.37
C HIS A 227 4.50 9.90 -27.52
N VAL A 228 3.33 9.72 -26.89
CA VAL A 228 3.01 8.54 -26.07
C VAL A 228 1.95 7.75 -26.81
N THR A 229 2.39 6.87 -27.71
CA THR A 229 1.48 5.99 -28.45
C THR A 229 0.82 4.97 -27.53
N VAL A 230 -0.26 4.34 -28.02
CA VAL A 230 -0.96 3.26 -27.30
C VAL A 230 -0.02 2.10 -26.96
N ASP A 231 0.84 1.69 -27.91
CA ASP A 231 1.86 0.66 -27.68
C ASP A 231 2.88 1.07 -26.61
N MET A 232 3.37 2.31 -26.65
CA MET A 232 4.31 2.83 -25.65
C MET A 232 3.70 2.83 -24.24
N LYS A 233 2.42 3.18 -24.11
CA LYS A 233 1.73 3.13 -22.83
C LYS A 233 1.62 1.70 -22.28
N GLN A 234 1.40 0.70 -23.13
CA GLN A 234 1.43 -0.71 -22.73
C GLN A 234 2.81 -1.12 -22.20
N ILE A 235 3.89 -0.61 -22.79
CA ILE A 235 5.27 -0.81 -22.29
C ILE A 235 5.48 -0.12 -20.93
N PHE A 236 4.94 1.07 -20.72
CA PHE A 236 5.00 1.72 -19.40
C PHE A 236 4.28 0.91 -18.32
N ILE A 237 3.11 0.34 -18.64
CA ILE A 237 2.39 -0.56 -17.73
C ILE A 237 3.22 -1.83 -17.45
N ALA A 238 3.71 -2.50 -18.49
CA ALA A 238 4.51 -3.71 -18.34
C ALA A 238 5.81 -3.50 -17.54
N SER A 239 6.51 -2.38 -17.76
CA SER A 239 7.76 -2.05 -17.07
C SER A 239 7.55 -1.67 -15.60
N TRP A 240 6.35 -1.27 -15.20
CA TRP A 240 6.03 -1.03 -13.79
C TRP A 240 6.06 -2.33 -12.97
N HIS A 241 5.52 -3.44 -13.47
CA HIS A 241 5.40 -4.70 -12.68
C HIS A 241 6.68 -5.20 -12.01
N PRO A 242 7.84 -5.30 -12.70
CA PRO A 242 9.09 -5.74 -12.07
C PRO A 242 9.74 -4.72 -11.11
N TRP A 243 9.09 -3.59 -10.78
CA TRP A 243 9.65 -2.58 -9.89
C TRP A 243 10.24 -3.07 -8.55
N PRO A 244 9.68 -4.09 -7.86
CA PRO A 244 10.27 -4.57 -6.62
C PRO A 244 11.67 -5.16 -6.83
N ALA A 245 11.92 -5.72 -8.01
CA ALA A 245 13.24 -6.22 -8.41
C ALA A 245 14.21 -5.06 -8.67
N TYR A 246 13.78 -4.00 -9.37
CA TYR A 246 14.59 -2.81 -9.60
C TYR A 246 15.10 -2.22 -8.29
N VAL A 247 14.21 -2.05 -7.31
CA VAL A 247 14.54 -1.52 -5.98
C VAL A 247 15.54 -2.41 -5.26
N ALA A 248 15.30 -3.72 -5.23
CA ALA A 248 16.19 -4.64 -4.52
C ALA A 248 17.59 -4.75 -5.15
N ILE A 249 17.65 -4.81 -6.49
CA ILE A 249 18.92 -4.86 -7.22
C ILE A 249 19.70 -3.56 -6.98
N ALA A 250 19.06 -2.40 -7.13
CA ALA A 250 19.71 -1.11 -6.93
C ALA A 250 20.24 -0.94 -5.50
N LEU A 251 19.44 -1.26 -4.48
CA LEU A 251 19.90 -1.18 -3.09
C LEU A 251 21.05 -2.16 -2.79
N THR A 252 21.02 -3.35 -3.39
CA THR A 252 22.10 -4.34 -3.23
C THR A 252 23.41 -3.84 -3.84
N ILE A 253 23.34 -3.31 -5.07
CA ILE A 253 24.51 -2.71 -5.75
C ILE A 253 25.05 -1.54 -4.92
N ILE A 254 24.19 -0.64 -4.47
CA ILE A 254 24.59 0.52 -3.66
C ILE A 254 25.25 0.09 -2.36
N ASN A 255 24.68 -0.89 -1.65
CA ASN A 255 25.28 -1.40 -0.42
C ASN A 255 26.64 -2.05 -0.68
N PHE A 256 26.80 -2.77 -1.79
CA PHE A 256 28.06 -3.39 -2.16
C PHE A 256 29.13 -2.35 -2.51
N VAL A 257 28.78 -1.32 -3.28
CA VAL A 257 29.72 -0.29 -3.76
C VAL A 257 30.07 0.73 -2.68
N PHE A 258 29.07 1.24 -1.94
CA PHE A 258 29.23 2.36 -1.01
C PHE A 258 29.16 1.96 0.46
N GLY A 259 28.81 0.72 0.79
CA GLY A 259 28.75 0.23 2.17
C GLY A 259 30.06 0.41 2.96
N PRO A 260 31.24 0.08 2.39
CA PRO A 260 32.52 0.25 3.07
C PRO A 260 32.84 1.69 3.46
N ASP A 261 32.48 2.66 2.61
CA ASP A 261 32.82 4.09 2.79
C ASP A 261 32.00 4.78 3.89
N VAL A 262 30.84 4.23 4.24
CA VAL A 262 29.94 4.81 5.26
C VAL A 262 30.03 4.08 6.61
N SER A 263 31.05 3.23 6.78
CA SER A 263 31.25 2.33 7.93
C SER A 263 31.70 2.99 9.24
N ASN A 264 31.93 4.32 9.27
CA ASN A 264 32.32 5.05 10.48
C ASN A 264 31.10 5.28 11.40
N ASP A 265 30.48 4.18 11.82
CA ASP A 265 29.25 4.09 12.61
C ASP A 265 29.52 3.94 14.12
N GLY A 266 30.78 3.80 14.54
CA GLY A 266 31.16 3.64 15.95
C GLY A 266 31.24 4.96 16.73
N SER A 267 31.17 6.11 16.06
CA SER A 267 31.16 7.43 16.69
C SER A 267 29.74 7.91 16.99
N VAL A 268 29.61 8.82 17.96
CA VAL A 268 28.33 9.45 18.33
C VAL A 268 27.74 10.22 17.14
N GLU A 269 28.58 10.89 16.36
CA GLU A 269 28.20 11.58 15.13
C GLU A 269 27.66 10.61 14.08
N GLY A 270 28.27 9.43 13.97
CA GLY A 270 27.82 8.36 13.07
C GLY A 270 26.46 7.81 13.45
N GLU A 271 26.22 7.52 14.73
CA GLU A 271 24.91 7.10 15.24
C GLU A 271 23.83 8.16 14.99
N ARG A 272 24.14 9.44 15.22
CA ARG A 272 23.22 10.56 14.93
C ARG A 272 22.92 10.69 13.43
N ALA A 273 23.91 10.50 12.57
CA ALA A 273 23.72 10.50 11.13
C ALA A 273 22.83 9.34 10.67
N ASN A 274 23.04 8.13 11.20
CA ASN A 274 22.18 6.97 10.95
C ASN A 274 20.72 7.24 11.32
N LEU A 275 20.49 7.80 12.52
CA LEU A 275 19.15 8.14 12.97
C LEU A 275 18.49 9.20 12.08
N ARG A 276 19.25 10.21 11.62
CA ARG A 276 18.74 11.22 10.68
C ARG A 276 18.33 10.59 9.35
N SER A 277 19.15 9.71 8.79
CA SER A 277 18.83 8.99 7.55
C SER A 277 17.60 8.11 7.72
N LEU A 278 17.49 7.39 8.83
CA LEU A 278 16.33 6.56 9.15
C LEU A 278 15.04 7.40 9.25
N ARG A 279 15.09 8.53 9.98
CA ARG A 279 13.97 9.49 10.08
C ARG A 279 13.55 10.01 8.71
N PHE A 280 14.51 10.30 7.83
CA PHE A 280 14.21 10.76 6.47
C PHE A 280 13.47 9.70 5.65
N VAL A 281 13.87 8.42 5.74
CA VAL A 281 13.14 7.33 5.09
C VAL A 281 11.72 7.20 5.62
N TYR A 282 11.52 7.30 6.94
CA TYR A 282 10.18 7.27 7.53
C TYR A 282 9.34 8.48 7.09
N ALA A 283 9.91 9.69 7.08
CA ALA A 283 9.24 10.88 6.60
C ALA A 283 8.85 10.76 5.12
N PHE A 284 9.73 10.19 4.28
CA PHE A 284 9.45 9.89 2.87
C PHE A 284 8.27 8.91 2.72
N ALA A 285 8.32 7.77 3.42
CA ALA A 285 7.23 6.78 3.38
C ALA A 285 5.91 7.35 3.91
N PHE A 286 5.98 8.15 4.98
CA PHE A 286 4.82 8.80 5.58
C PHE A 286 4.20 9.81 4.62
N ALA A 287 5.02 10.65 3.98
CA ALA A 287 4.55 11.62 2.98
C ALA A 287 3.89 10.90 1.80
N ASN A 288 4.48 9.82 1.30
CA ASN A 288 3.90 9.05 0.20
C ASN A 288 2.52 8.45 0.55
N ALA A 289 2.36 7.87 1.74
CA ALA A 289 1.06 7.36 2.20
C ALA A 289 0.05 8.48 2.49
N ALA A 290 0.47 9.52 3.22
CA ALA A 290 -0.40 10.59 3.66
C ALA A 290 -0.89 11.45 2.51
N LEU A 291 -0.01 11.85 1.59
CA LEU A 291 -0.38 12.71 0.46
C LEU A 291 -1.39 12.03 -0.45
N THR A 292 -1.18 10.77 -0.85
CA THR A 292 -2.12 10.09 -1.74
C THR A 292 -3.46 9.79 -1.06
N HIS A 293 -3.44 9.44 0.24
CA HIS A 293 -4.66 9.27 1.04
C HIS A 293 -5.45 10.58 1.12
N LEU A 294 -4.77 11.68 1.49
CA LEU A 294 -5.39 13.00 1.62
C LEU A 294 -5.92 13.51 0.28
N ILE A 295 -5.14 13.43 -0.80
CA ILE A 295 -5.59 13.82 -2.15
C ILE A 295 -6.88 13.07 -2.51
N SER A 296 -6.88 11.75 -2.34
CA SER A 296 -8.02 10.93 -2.75
C SER A 296 -9.28 11.21 -1.93
N TRP A 297 -9.13 11.36 -0.60
CA TRP A 297 -10.26 11.69 0.28
C TRP A 297 -10.74 13.12 0.13
N ILE A 298 -9.83 14.10 0.02
CA ILE A 298 -10.20 15.52 -0.15
C ILE A 298 -10.94 15.71 -1.47
N MET A 299 -10.40 15.19 -2.58
CA MET A 299 -11.06 15.28 -3.89
C MET A 299 -12.46 14.66 -3.86
N SER A 300 -12.59 13.49 -3.22
CA SER A 300 -13.87 12.80 -3.13
C SER A 300 -14.85 13.54 -2.20
N LEU A 301 -14.43 14.00 -1.02
CA LEU A 301 -15.28 14.74 -0.09
C LEU A 301 -15.69 16.11 -0.62
N ALA A 302 -14.82 16.78 -1.39
CA ALA A 302 -15.11 18.06 -1.99
C ALA A 302 -16.30 17.99 -2.97
N THR A 303 -16.58 16.83 -3.57
CA THR A 303 -17.78 16.62 -4.40
C THR A 303 -19.09 16.73 -3.61
N VAL A 304 -19.03 16.54 -2.28
CA VAL A 304 -20.18 16.63 -1.37
C VAL A 304 -20.20 17.96 -0.64
N LEU A 305 -19.05 18.41 -0.14
CA LEU A 305 -18.95 19.62 0.69
C LEU A 305 -18.96 20.90 -0.14
N THR A 306 -18.40 20.88 -1.34
CA THR A 306 -18.26 22.03 -2.23
C THR A 306 -18.59 21.65 -3.68
N PRO A 307 -19.80 21.14 -3.99
CA PRO A 307 -20.13 20.59 -5.31
C PRO A 307 -20.03 21.63 -6.45
N VAL A 308 -20.09 22.92 -6.15
CA VAL A 308 -20.09 24.02 -7.13
C VAL A 308 -18.77 24.10 -7.92
N ILE A 309 -17.65 23.61 -7.39
CA ILE A 309 -16.34 23.65 -8.07
C ILE A 309 -16.13 22.50 -9.06
N PHE A 310 -17.06 21.53 -9.12
CA PHE A 310 -16.96 20.35 -9.97
C PHE A 310 -17.97 20.40 -11.12
N GLU A 311 -17.59 19.83 -12.26
CA GLU A 311 -18.55 19.51 -13.31
C GLU A 311 -19.60 18.51 -12.79
N LYS A 312 -20.87 18.71 -13.17
CA LYS A 312 -21.99 17.89 -12.68
C LYS A 312 -21.78 16.38 -12.85
N ARG A 313 -21.14 15.96 -13.95
CA ARG A 313 -20.84 14.54 -14.21
C ARG A 313 -19.86 13.93 -13.20
N LEU A 314 -18.91 14.73 -12.69
CA LEU A 314 -17.88 14.26 -11.77
C LEU A 314 -18.40 14.12 -10.33
N LEU A 315 -19.49 14.82 -9.98
CA LEU A 315 -20.10 14.75 -8.65
C LEU A 315 -20.50 13.32 -8.27
N ALA A 316 -21.18 12.62 -9.18
CA ALA A 316 -21.61 11.24 -8.93
C ALA A 316 -20.44 10.26 -8.99
N VAL A 317 -19.53 10.43 -9.96
CA VAL A 317 -18.41 9.52 -10.23
C VAL A 317 -17.38 9.55 -9.09
N LEU A 318 -17.00 10.74 -8.64
CA LEU A 318 -15.99 10.93 -7.58
C LEU A 318 -16.58 10.95 -6.17
N HIS A 319 -17.87 10.66 -6.01
CA HIS A 319 -18.52 10.60 -4.69
C HIS A 319 -17.82 9.59 -3.76
N PRO A 320 -17.66 9.85 -2.46
CA PRO A 320 -16.94 8.96 -1.53
C PRO A 320 -17.43 7.52 -1.52
N PHE A 321 -18.75 7.31 -1.59
CA PHE A 321 -19.33 5.97 -1.71
C PHE A 321 -19.06 5.30 -3.06
N LYS A 322 -18.88 6.06 -4.15
CA LYS A 322 -18.46 5.44 -5.41
C LYS A 322 -17.01 5.03 -5.35
N VAL A 323 -16.12 5.90 -4.85
CA VAL A 323 -14.67 5.66 -4.81
C VAL A 323 -14.28 4.55 -3.83
N PHE A 324 -14.81 4.56 -2.60
CA PHE A 324 -14.26 3.76 -1.49
C PHE A 324 -15.20 2.67 -0.94
N GLN A 325 -16.49 2.65 -1.29
CA GLN A 325 -17.41 1.63 -0.75
C GLN A 325 -16.99 0.23 -1.21
N ILE A 326 -16.96 -0.75 -0.31
CA ILE A 326 -16.57 -2.13 -0.63
C ILE A 326 -17.80 -2.93 -1.07
N ALA A 327 -17.76 -3.50 -2.28
CA ALA A 327 -18.74 -4.48 -2.72
C ALA A 327 -18.43 -5.84 -2.08
N LEU A 328 -19.45 -6.54 -1.58
CA LEU A 328 -19.26 -7.79 -0.84
C LEU A 328 -19.52 -9.02 -1.73
N PRO A 329 -18.63 -10.03 -1.73
CA PRO A 329 -18.81 -11.25 -2.54
C PRO A 329 -20.01 -12.10 -2.10
N TRP A 330 -20.51 -11.91 -0.87
CA TRP A 330 -21.68 -12.62 -0.34
C TRP A 330 -22.99 -11.82 -0.42
N SER A 331 -23.01 -10.68 -1.12
CA SER A 331 -24.24 -9.93 -1.39
C SER A 331 -25.20 -10.72 -2.28
N LYS A 332 -26.51 -10.52 -2.08
CA LYS A 332 -27.57 -11.13 -2.91
C LYS A 332 -28.51 -10.02 -3.46
N PRO A 333 -28.59 -9.82 -4.78
CA PRO A 333 -27.77 -10.46 -5.83
C PRO A 333 -26.29 -10.08 -5.73
N VAL A 334 -25.42 -10.95 -6.27
CA VAL A 334 -23.98 -10.64 -6.41
C VAL A 334 -23.82 -9.53 -7.44
N LEU A 335 -22.95 -8.55 -7.16
CA LEU A 335 -22.64 -7.49 -8.11
C LEU A 335 -22.08 -8.08 -9.40
N GLN A 336 -22.66 -7.73 -10.54
CA GLN A 336 -22.14 -8.07 -11.87
C GLN A 336 -21.56 -6.80 -12.48
N VAL A 337 -20.34 -6.89 -13.03
CA VAL A 337 -19.63 -5.73 -13.59
C VAL A 337 -19.87 -5.62 -15.09
N SER A 338 -20.04 -4.41 -15.60
CA SER A 338 -20.30 -4.17 -17.03
C SER A 338 -19.05 -4.16 -17.90
N ASP A 339 -17.91 -3.80 -17.31
CA ASP A 339 -16.64 -3.66 -18.00
C ASP A 339 -15.46 -4.00 -17.08
N ILE A 340 -14.29 -4.16 -17.69
CA ILE A 340 -13.05 -4.51 -16.99
C ILE A 340 -12.67 -3.43 -15.96
N GLY A 341 -12.92 -2.15 -16.23
CA GLY A 341 -12.59 -1.06 -15.31
C GLY A 341 -13.42 -1.11 -14.02
N GLU A 342 -14.72 -1.37 -14.11
CA GLU A 342 -15.57 -1.58 -12.93
C GLU A 342 -15.11 -2.78 -12.11
N GLY A 343 -14.79 -3.90 -12.77
CA GLY A 343 -14.26 -5.10 -12.11
C GLY A 343 -12.92 -4.85 -11.42
N VAL A 344 -11.97 -4.20 -12.09
CA VAL A 344 -10.67 -3.80 -11.53
C VAL A 344 -10.86 -2.88 -10.33
N HIS A 345 -11.85 -1.98 -10.35
CA HIS A 345 -12.15 -1.13 -9.20
C HIS A 345 -12.70 -1.91 -8.01
N VAL A 346 -13.58 -2.90 -8.23
CA VAL A 346 -14.00 -3.83 -7.16
C VAL A 346 -12.80 -4.59 -6.59
N PHE A 347 -11.93 -5.10 -7.46
CA PHE A 347 -10.73 -5.85 -7.11
C PHE A 347 -9.78 -5.01 -6.24
N LEU A 348 -9.36 -3.82 -6.73
CA LEU A 348 -8.37 -2.98 -6.05
C LEU A 348 -8.88 -2.38 -4.73
N ARG A 349 -10.20 -2.30 -4.52
CA ARG A 349 -10.79 -1.91 -3.23
C ARG A 349 -10.56 -2.97 -2.16
N TRP A 350 -10.74 -4.25 -2.49
CA TRP A 350 -10.38 -5.36 -1.61
C TRP A 350 -8.87 -5.47 -1.41
N ASP A 351 -8.11 -5.28 -2.50
CA ASP A 351 -6.65 -5.32 -2.46
C ASP A 351 -6.09 -4.26 -1.49
N TYR A 352 -6.57 -3.02 -1.64
CA TYR A 352 -6.28 -1.91 -0.73
C TYR A 352 -6.61 -2.26 0.73
N LEU A 353 -7.85 -2.73 0.99
CA LEU A 353 -8.34 -2.95 2.34
C LEU A 353 -7.54 -4.04 3.07
N ILE A 354 -7.40 -5.21 2.46
CA ILE A 354 -6.76 -6.36 3.09
C ILE A 354 -5.26 -6.13 3.25
N GLY A 355 -4.59 -5.63 2.20
CA GLY A 355 -3.16 -5.37 2.25
C GLY A 355 -2.79 -4.30 3.28
N SER A 356 -3.51 -3.18 3.30
CA SER A 356 -3.26 -2.09 4.26
C SER A 356 -3.59 -2.51 5.71
N ALA A 357 -4.65 -3.29 5.93
CA ALA A 357 -4.95 -3.86 7.23
C ALA A 357 -3.84 -4.81 7.71
N GLY A 358 -3.29 -5.64 6.82
CA GLY A 358 -2.16 -6.52 7.11
C GLY A 358 -0.94 -5.76 7.62
N VAL A 359 -0.56 -4.69 6.91
CA VAL A 359 0.57 -3.82 7.31
C VAL A 359 0.32 -3.15 8.65
N LEU A 360 -0.90 -2.66 8.90
CA LEU A 360 -1.25 -2.05 10.18
C LEU A 360 -1.18 -3.05 11.35
N PHE A 361 -1.75 -4.25 11.20
CA PHE A 361 -1.67 -5.30 12.22
C PHE A 361 -0.22 -5.71 12.50
N TRP A 362 0.60 -5.77 11.46
CA TRP A 362 2.02 -6.03 11.56
C TRP A 362 2.76 -4.96 12.36
N ALA A 363 2.59 -3.68 11.99
CA ALA A 363 3.20 -2.56 12.71
C ALA A 363 2.74 -2.47 14.17
N LEU A 364 1.44 -2.66 14.45
CA LEU A 364 0.90 -2.72 15.81
C LEU A 364 1.55 -3.83 16.64
N SER A 365 1.81 -4.98 16.02
CA SER A 365 2.46 -6.12 16.69
C SER A 365 3.90 -5.82 17.07
N LEU A 366 4.65 -5.21 16.14
CA LEU A 366 6.05 -4.82 16.36
C LEU A 366 6.17 -3.67 17.37
N TYR A 367 5.28 -2.69 17.30
CA TYR A 367 5.18 -1.60 18.29
C TYR A 367 4.94 -2.13 19.70
N ASN A 368 3.96 -3.04 19.85
CA ASN A 368 3.64 -3.66 21.13
C ASN A 368 4.79 -4.54 21.63
N ALA A 369 5.53 -5.23 20.76
CA ALA A 369 6.71 -5.99 21.15
C ALA A 369 7.80 -5.07 21.71
N ALA A 370 8.14 -3.98 21.02
CA ALA A 370 9.14 -3.01 21.47
C ALA A 370 8.77 -2.37 22.82
N HIS A 371 7.52 -1.92 22.97
CA HIS A 371 7.05 -1.31 24.22
C HIS A 371 7.07 -2.28 25.40
N ARG A 372 6.79 -3.57 25.18
CA ARG A 372 6.92 -4.58 26.24
C ARG A 372 8.37 -4.84 26.62
N VAL A 373 9.29 -4.81 25.66
CA VAL A 373 10.72 -4.98 25.94
C VAL A 373 11.26 -3.82 26.77
N VAL A 374 10.87 -2.58 26.45
CA VAL A 374 11.39 -1.38 27.11
C VAL A 374 10.66 -1.04 28.41
N TYR A 375 9.32 -1.05 28.40
CA TYR A 375 8.50 -0.59 29.53
C TYR A 375 7.78 -1.71 30.28
N GLY A 376 7.89 -2.97 29.84
CA GLY A 376 7.19 -4.11 30.43
C GLY A 376 5.67 -4.17 30.15
N LYS A 377 5.04 -3.07 29.72
CA LYS A 377 3.59 -2.97 29.47
C LYS A 377 3.26 -2.03 28.31
N VAL A 378 2.06 -2.20 27.75
CA VAL A 378 1.51 -1.33 26.70
C VAL A 378 0.19 -0.74 27.15
N ARG A 379 0.05 0.58 27.05
CA ARG A 379 -1.21 1.30 27.30
C ARG A 379 -2.12 1.16 26.10
N TRP A 380 -2.83 0.04 26.05
CA TRP A 380 -3.48 -0.43 24.83
C TRP A 380 -4.69 0.42 24.39
N LEU A 381 -5.38 1.08 25.34
CA LEU A 381 -6.41 2.08 25.02
C LEU A 381 -5.82 3.31 24.31
N ASP A 382 -4.64 3.76 24.74
CA ASP A 382 -3.99 4.92 24.12
C ASP A 382 -3.42 4.56 22.75
N LEU A 383 -2.88 3.34 22.61
CA LEU A 383 -2.48 2.80 21.30
C LEU A 383 -3.68 2.71 20.34
N LEU A 384 -4.83 2.25 20.82
CA LEU A 384 -6.04 2.18 19.99
C LEU A 384 -6.51 3.57 19.55
N LYS A 385 -6.55 4.55 20.48
CA LYS A 385 -6.88 5.94 20.15
C LYS A 385 -5.92 6.52 19.11
N LYS A 386 -4.61 6.33 19.31
CA LYS A 386 -3.56 6.76 18.37
C LYS A 386 -3.76 6.13 17.00
N ALA A 387 -3.95 4.81 16.94
CA ALA A 387 -4.15 4.09 15.69
C ALA A 387 -5.38 4.58 14.94
N VAL A 388 -6.52 4.76 15.61
CA VAL A 388 -7.75 5.29 14.98
C VAL A 388 -7.52 6.69 14.43
N LEU A 389 -6.93 7.59 15.22
CA LEU A 389 -6.65 8.96 14.77
C LEU A 389 -5.75 8.99 13.53
N LEU A 390 -4.65 8.23 13.55
CA LEU A 390 -3.72 8.16 12.42
C LEU A 390 -4.36 7.52 11.19
N VAL A 391 -5.11 6.43 11.35
CA VAL A 391 -5.79 5.76 10.22
C VAL A 391 -6.75 6.72 9.53
N THR A 392 -7.49 7.53 10.31
CA THR A 392 -8.39 8.53 9.74
C THR A 392 -7.64 9.62 8.97
N LEU A 393 -6.55 10.14 9.55
CA LEU A 393 -5.83 11.28 8.98
C LEU A 393 -4.95 10.92 7.78
N VAL A 394 -4.23 9.80 7.85
CA VAL A 394 -3.17 9.44 6.89
C VAL A 394 -3.30 8.02 6.33
N GLY A 395 -4.40 7.35 6.61
CA GLY A 395 -4.66 6.00 6.14
C GLY A 395 -3.96 4.91 6.97
N PRO A 396 -4.30 3.63 6.75
CA PRO A 396 -3.79 2.52 7.58
C PRO A 396 -2.28 2.33 7.47
N VAL A 397 -1.71 2.50 6.27
CA VAL A 397 -0.26 2.38 6.08
C VAL A 397 0.48 3.61 6.60
N GLY A 398 -0.06 4.83 6.46
CA GLY A 398 0.52 6.01 7.11
C GLY A 398 0.60 5.86 8.63
N ALA A 399 -0.46 5.31 9.24
CA ALA A 399 -0.46 4.94 10.65
C ALA A 399 0.59 3.87 10.97
N ALA A 400 0.76 2.86 10.11
CA ALA A 400 1.77 1.82 10.27
C ALA A 400 3.20 2.39 10.19
N VAL A 401 3.46 3.33 9.28
CA VAL A 401 4.75 4.03 9.15
C VAL A 401 5.09 4.76 10.45
N GLU A 402 4.15 5.54 10.98
CA GLU A 402 4.31 6.27 12.24
C GLU A 402 4.55 5.34 13.45
N LEU A 403 3.82 4.23 13.54
CA LEU A 403 4.05 3.23 14.59
C LEU A 403 5.42 2.56 14.47
N MET A 404 5.87 2.27 13.25
CA MET A 404 7.21 1.70 13.01
C MET A 404 8.32 2.72 13.30
N TRP A 405 8.08 4.00 13.00
CA TRP A 405 9.00 5.08 13.33
C TRP A 405 9.17 5.19 14.85
N GLU A 406 8.08 5.33 15.61
CA GLU A 406 8.17 5.38 17.08
C GLU A 406 8.80 4.14 17.69
N ARG A 407 8.52 2.96 17.13
CA ARG A 407 9.16 1.71 17.56
C ARG A 407 10.69 1.82 17.48
N ASP A 408 11.20 2.31 16.36
CA ASP A 408 12.63 2.42 16.12
C ASP A 408 13.26 3.50 17.00
N GLU A 409 12.64 4.67 17.13
CA GLU A 409 13.09 5.72 18.06
C GLU A 409 13.18 5.17 19.48
N LEU A 410 12.14 4.49 19.94
CA LEU A 410 12.09 3.91 21.29
C LEU A 410 13.24 2.93 21.51
N ILE A 411 13.45 1.99 20.59
CA ILE A 411 14.47 0.96 20.73
C ILE A 411 15.87 1.56 20.64
N ILE A 412 16.14 2.45 19.70
CA ILE A 412 17.45 3.11 19.54
C ILE A 412 17.78 3.96 20.78
N HIS A 413 16.83 4.73 21.30
CA HIS A 413 17.07 5.59 22.45
C HIS A 413 17.25 4.82 23.77
N GLU A 414 16.50 3.74 23.99
CA GLU A 414 16.47 3.02 25.27
C GLU A 414 17.45 1.84 25.33
N THR A 415 17.77 1.23 24.19
CA THR A 415 18.68 0.08 24.13
C THR A 415 20.00 0.40 23.43
N GLY A 416 20.10 1.54 22.73
CA GLY A 416 21.33 2.01 22.09
C GLY A 416 22.33 2.66 23.06
N GLY A 417 23.56 2.83 22.58
CA GLY A 417 24.68 3.40 23.34
C GLY A 417 24.48 4.85 23.77
N ILE A 418 23.56 5.60 23.16
CA ILE A 418 23.39 7.05 23.34
C ILE A 418 23.14 7.43 24.81
N LYS A 419 22.31 6.68 25.57
CA LYS A 419 22.13 6.91 27.02
C LYS A 419 23.34 6.50 27.85
N ARG A 420 24.05 5.42 27.47
CA ARG A 420 25.25 4.95 28.17
C ARG A 420 26.44 5.90 28.01
N VAL A 421 26.62 6.48 26.82
CA VAL A 421 27.70 7.43 26.51
C VAL A 421 27.44 8.78 27.19
N ALA A 422 26.23 9.34 27.08
CA ALA A 422 25.88 10.59 27.76
C ALA A 422 25.98 10.48 29.30
N SER A 423 25.67 9.31 29.87
CA SER A 423 25.83 9.05 31.32
C SER A 423 27.28 8.86 31.76
N ARG A 424 28.18 8.49 30.84
CA ARG A 424 29.62 8.36 31.10
C ARG A 424 30.33 9.71 31.00
N GLU A 425 30.02 10.50 29.98
CA GLU A 425 30.56 11.86 29.82
C GLU A 425 30.18 12.77 31.00
N LYS A 426 28.93 12.66 31.48
CA LYS A 426 28.45 13.40 32.65
C LYS A 426 29.00 12.91 34.00
N LYS A 427 29.67 11.76 34.03
CA LYS A 427 30.39 11.24 35.20
C LYS A 427 31.89 11.52 35.15
N SER A 428 32.42 11.92 33.99
CA SER A 428 33.82 12.30 33.79
C SER A 428 34.05 13.81 33.73
N SER A 429 32.99 14.61 33.72
CA SER A 429 33.01 16.06 34.02
C SER A 429 32.65 16.28 35.48
#